data_AF-A0ABC9VQ84-F1
#
_entry.id   AF-A0ABC9VQ84-F1
#
_cell.length_a   1.000
_cell.length_b   1.000
_cell.length_c   1.000
_cell.angle_alpha   90.00
_cell.angle_beta   90.00
_cell.angle_gamma   90.00
#
_symmetry.space_group_name_H-M   'P 1'
#
loop_
_entity.id
_entity.type
_entity.pdbx_description
1 polymer ?
#
loop_
_entity_poly.entity_id
_entity_poly.type
_entity_poly.pdbx_seq_one_letter_code
_entity_poly.pdbx_strand_id
1 'polypeptide(L)'
;MITAIYSWFHQKRKPEQNFIFSHIEYGRTGLRDEYQREIAAHPDRHYKKPDNYSMSSPLFQWKDTQKTFFDNWLKQVEKSKLVLN
;
A
#
# COMPACT_ATOMS: atom_id res chain seq x y z
N MET A 1 -1.90 26.74 -46.37
CA MET A 1 -2.66 25.47 -46.27
C MET A 1 -1.75 24.36 -46.76
N ILE A 2 -1.34 23.33 -46.03
CA ILE A 2 -1.68 22.82 -44.69
C ILE A 2 -0.36 22.32 -44.07
N THR A 3 -0.14 22.70 -42.82
CA THR A 3 1.00 22.37 -41.98
C THR A 3 0.87 20.94 -41.43
N ALA A 4 2.01 20.25 -41.31
CA ALA A 4 2.28 19.22 -40.31
C ALA A 4 1.46 17.90 -40.37
N ILE A 5 1.96 16.94 -41.14
CA ILE A 5 1.89 15.52 -40.74
C ILE A 5 2.90 15.34 -39.60
N TYR A 6 2.50 15.67 -38.37
CA TYR A 6 3.27 15.31 -37.18
C TYR A 6 2.47 14.30 -36.35
N SER A 7 3.07 13.12 -36.24
CA SER A 7 2.98 12.24 -35.09
C SER A 7 1.62 11.57 -34.82
N TRP A 8 1.35 10.50 -35.56
CA TRP A 8 0.43 9.45 -35.14
C TRP A 8 1.16 8.45 -34.24
N PHE A 9 1.53 8.88 -33.04
CA PHE A 9 1.81 7.98 -31.92
C PHE A 9 0.94 8.45 -30.76
N HIS A 10 -0.28 7.91 -30.69
CA HIS A 10 -1.02 7.88 -29.44
C HIS A 10 -0.26 6.99 -28.45
N GLN A 11 0.72 7.56 -27.78
CA GLN A 11 1.32 6.96 -26.60
C GLN A 11 0.20 6.92 -25.55
N LYS A 12 -0.51 5.80 -25.47
CA LYS A 12 -1.45 5.54 -24.36
C LYS A 12 -0.63 5.72 -23.09
N ARG A 13 -0.85 6.83 -22.38
CA ARG A 13 -0.18 7.09 -21.11
C ARG A 13 -0.52 5.90 -20.21
N LYS A 14 0.52 5.20 -19.74
CA LYS A 14 0.32 4.13 -18.76
C LYS A 14 -0.39 4.73 -17.55
N PRO A 15 -1.40 4.06 -16.98
CA PRO A 15 -2.04 4.56 -15.77
C PRO A 15 -1.00 4.73 -14.67
N GLU A 16 -1.16 5.74 -13.83
CA GLU A 16 -0.30 5.94 -12.68
C GLU A 16 -0.33 4.70 -11.77
N GLN A 17 0.85 4.22 -11.38
CA GLN A 17 1.02 3.06 -10.51
C GLN A 17 1.65 3.52 -9.20
N ASN A 18 1.02 3.17 -8.09
CA ASN A 18 1.54 3.42 -6.76
C ASN A 18 2.00 2.08 -6.17
N PHE A 19 3.22 2.06 -5.62
CA PHE A 19 3.79 0.87 -4.97
C PHE A 19 3.99 1.15 -3.49
N ILE A 20 3.54 0.22 -2.66
CA ILE A 20 3.73 0.24 -1.21
C ILE A 20 4.40 -1.08 -0.85
N PHE A 21 5.57 -1.00 -0.21
CA PHE A 21 6.34 -2.17 0.20
C PHE A 21 6.16 -2.51 1.68
N SER A 22 5.31 -1.75 2.37
CA SER A 22 4.91 -1.97 3.75
C SER A 22 3.47 -2.48 3.83
N HIS A 23 3.18 -3.22 4.91
CA HIS A 23 1.82 -3.61 5.28
C HIS A 23 1.10 -2.47 6.03
N ILE A 24 1.04 -1.28 5.41
CA ILE A 24 0.44 -0.08 6.04
C ILE A 24 -1.05 -0.28 6.35
N GLU A 25 -1.70 -1.27 5.74
CA GLU A 25 -3.08 -1.68 5.99
C GLU A 25 -3.28 -2.41 7.33
N TYR A 26 -2.21 -2.91 7.95
CA TYR A 26 -2.35 -3.66 9.21
C TYR A 26 -2.96 -2.79 10.30
N GLY A 27 -3.87 -3.40 11.06
CA GLY A 27 -4.34 -2.83 12.31
C GLY A 27 -3.31 -3.00 13.42
N ARG A 28 -3.60 -2.41 14.59
CA ARG A 28 -2.80 -2.49 15.82
C ARG A 28 -2.21 -3.89 16.11
N THR A 29 -2.97 -4.95 15.89
CA THR A 29 -2.59 -6.32 16.26
C THR A 29 -1.98 -7.14 15.12
N GLY A 30 -1.96 -6.60 13.89
CA GLY A 30 -1.66 -7.39 12.68
C GLY A 30 -0.33 -8.15 12.76
N LEU A 31 0.73 -7.50 13.26
CA LEU A 31 2.05 -8.12 13.41
C LEU A 31 2.06 -9.26 14.45
N ARG A 32 1.29 -9.12 15.53
CA ARG A 32 1.15 -10.19 16.54
C ARG A 32 0.39 -11.37 15.95
N ASP A 33 -0.72 -11.08 15.29
CA ASP A 33 -1.62 -12.09 14.76
C ASP A 33 -0.92 -12.88 13.64
N GLU A 34 -0.10 -12.22 12.81
CA GLU A 34 0.78 -12.86 11.84
C GLU A 34 1.83 -13.76 12.50
N TYR A 35 2.56 -13.26 13.49
CA TYR A 35 3.56 -14.06 14.22
C TYR A 35 2.93 -15.31 14.86
N GLN A 36 1.74 -15.17 15.46
CA GLN A 36 1.02 -16.30 16.07
C GLN A 36 0.55 -17.30 15.01
N ARG A 37 0.05 -16.82 13.86
CA ARG A 37 -0.35 -17.67 12.73
C ARG A 37 0.83 -18.51 12.24
N GLU A 38 1.99 -17.90 12.08
CA GLU A 38 3.21 -18.58 11.60
C GLU A 38 3.70 -19.67 12.56
N ILE A 39 3.76 -19.38 13.87
CA ILE A 39 4.13 -20.39 14.88
C ILE A 39 3.14 -21.55 14.93
N ALA A 40 1.84 -21.26 14.81
CA ALA A 40 0.82 -22.30 14.84
C ALA A 40 0.89 -23.21 13.60
N ALA A 41 1.23 -22.65 12.44
CA ALA A 41 1.34 -23.41 11.19
C ALA A 41 2.64 -24.22 11.11
N HIS A 42 3.72 -23.71 11.68
CA HIS A 42 5.06 -24.31 11.59
C HIS A 42 5.78 -24.26 12.96
N PRO A 43 5.33 -25.07 13.93
CA PRO A 43 5.86 -25.04 15.30
C PRO A 43 7.33 -25.48 15.38
N ASP A 44 7.84 -26.15 14.36
CA ASP A 44 9.24 -26.57 14.21
C ASP A 44 10.19 -25.42 13.83
N ARG A 45 9.66 -24.29 13.34
CA ARG A 45 10.45 -23.15 12.87
C ARG A 45 10.60 -22.09 13.95
N HIS A 46 11.77 -21.45 13.95
CA HIS A 46 12.01 -20.29 14.79
C HIS A 46 11.74 -18.99 14.01
N TYR A 47 10.77 -18.22 14.48
CA TYR A 47 10.39 -16.94 13.88
C TYR A 47 10.94 -15.77 14.69
N LYS A 48 11.46 -14.76 14.00
CA LYS A 48 11.83 -13.50 14.63
C LYS A 48 10.55 -12.75 15.04
N LYS A 49 10.53 -12.22 16.26
CA LYS A 49 9.48 -11.29 16.70
C LYS A 49 9.60 -9.95 15.95
N PRO A 50 8.50 -9.22 15.73
CA PRO A 50 8.55 -7.90 15.13
C PRO A 50 9.37 -6.94 16.00
N ASP A 51 10.26 -6.17 15.38
CA ASP A 51 11.05 -5.15 16.06
C ASP A 51 10.18 -3.93 16.39
N ASN A 52 10.52 -3.20 17.46
CA ASN A 52 9.82 -1.99 17.91
C ASN A 52 8.31 -2.17 18.17
N TYR A 53 7.87 -3.40 18.41
CA TYR A 53 6.47 -3.76 18.61
C TYR A 53 6.28 -4.56 19.90
N SER A 54 5.30 -4.19 20.71
CA SER A 54 4.98 -4.91 21.95
C SER A 54 3.99 -6.05 21.67
N MET A 55 4.40 -7.28 21.93
CA MET A 55 3.55 -8.46 21.76
C MET A 55 2.42 -8.55 22.78
N SER A 56 2.62 -8.00 23.99
CA SER A 56 1.63 -8.05 25.09
C SER A 56 0.68 -6.87 25.09
N SER A 57 1.15 -5.68 24.70
CA SER A 57 0.37 -4.45 24.68
C SER A 57 0.69 -3.65 23.40
N PRO A 58 0.18 -4.08 22.24
CA PRO A 58 0.54 -3.49 20.98
C PRO A 58 0.00 -2.05 20.86
N LEU A 59 0.87 -1.14 20.42
CA LEU A 59 0.51 0.24 20.11
C LEU A 59 0.25 0.38 18.61
N PHE A 60 -0.73 1.21 18.25
CA PHE A 60 -1.06 1.45 16.83
C PHE A 60 -0.23 2.62 16.26
N GLN A 61 1.09 2.44 16.21
CA GLN A 61 2.05 3.53 15.95
C GLN A 61 1.92 4.14 14.54
N TRP A 62 1.42 3.39 13.56
CA TRP A 62 1.29 3.85 12.16
C TRP A 62 -0.14 4.27 11.77
N LYS A 63 -1.05 4.40 12.74
CA LYS A 63 -2.46 4.74 12.49
C LYS A 63 -2.61 6.02 11.66
N ASP A 64 -1.88 7.08 12.02
CA ASP A 64 -2.02 8.37 11.36
C ASP A 64 -1.41 8.36 9.95
N THR A 65 -0.31 7.63 9.76
CA THR A 65 0.29 7.40 8.45
C THR A 65 -0.64 6.59 7.56
N GLN A 66 -1.24 5.51 8.07
CA GLN A 66 -2.25 4.71 7.37
C GLN A 66 -3.41 5.58 6.89
N LYS A 67 -4.02 6.34 7.81
CA LYS A 67 -5.14 7.23 7.47
C LYS A 67 -4.75 8.24 6.40
N THR A 68 -3.64 8.97 6.61
CA THR A 68 -3.16 9.98 5.68
C THR A 68 -2.89 9.40 4.30
N PHE A 69 -2.27 8.22 4.24
CA PHE A 69 -1.95 7.56 2.99
C PHE A 69 -3.23 7.22 2.21
N PHE A 70 -4.17 6.49 2.82
CA PHE A 70 -5.38 6.06 2.15
C PHE A 70 -6.29 7.23 1.76
N ASP A 71 -6.39 8.26 2.59
CA ASP A 71 -7.12 9.49 2.26
C ASP A 71 -6.55 10.18 1.01
N ASN A 72 -5.23 10.29 0.92
CA ASN A 72 -4.56 10.93 -0.21
C ASN A 72 -4.63 10.08 -1.47
N TRP A 73 -4.44 8.76 -1.34
CA TRP A 73 -4.56 7.84 -2.45
C TRP A 73 -5.97 7.85 -3.05
N LEU A 74 -7.02 7.87 -2.22
CA LEU A 74 -8.39 7.96 -2.70
C LEU A 74 -8.64 9.25 -3.49
N LYS A 75 -8.17 10.40 -2.98
CA LYS A 75 -8.23 11.68 -3.69
C LYS A 75 -7.47 11.65 -5.02
N GLN A 76 -6.31 11.00 -5.06
CA GLN A 76 -5.53 10.84 -6.29
C GLN A 76 -6.32 10.03 -7.31
N VAL A 77 -6.85 8.88 -6.90
CA VAL A 77 -7.64 7.99 -7.75
C VAL A 77 -8.89 8.70 -8.29
N GLU A 78 -9.59 9.48 -7.48
CA GLU A 78 -10.73 10.29 -7.90
C GLU A 78 -10.34 11.30 -9.00
N LYS A 79 -9.25 12.05 -8.79
CA LYS A 79 -8.72 12.99 -9.79
C LYS A 79 -8.31 12.29 -11.08
N SER A 80 -7.64 11.14 -11.00
CA SER A 80 -7.21 10.38 -12.17
C SER A 80 -8.38 9.76 -12.94
N LYS A 81 -9.46 9.36 -12.25
CA LYS A 81 -10.68 8.80 -12.87
C LYS A 81 -11.53 9.84 -13.59
N LEU A 82 -11.45 11.13 -13.25
CA LEU A 82 -12.03 12.22 -14.04
C LEU A 82 -11.32 12.44 -15.41
N VAL A 83 -10.26 11.68 -15.71
CA VAL A 83 -9.59 11.65 -17.02
C VAL A 83 -10.09 10.48 -17.88
N LEU A 84 -11.02 9.66 -17.38
CA LEU A 84 -11.72 8.65 -18.18
C LEU A 84 -13.07 9.20 -18.66
N ASN A 85 -13.00 10.13 -19.61
CA ASN A 85 -14.14 10.50 -20.47
C ASN A 85 -14.11 9.66 -21.74
#